data_AF-A0A653S0N0-F1
#
_entry.id   AF-A0A653S0N0-F1
#
_cell.length_a   1.000
_cell.length_b   1.000
_cell.length_c   1.000
_cell.angle_alpha   90.00
_cell.angle_beta   90.00
_cell.angle_gamma   90.00
#
_symmetry.space_group_name_H-M   'P 1'
#
loop_
_entity.id
_entity.type
_entity.pdbx_description
1 polymer ?
#
loop_
_entity_poly.entity_id
_entity_poly.type
_entity_poly.pdbx_seq_one_letter_code
_entity_poly.pdbx_strand_id
1 'polypeptide(L)'
;MLSRMAGFGQKRTYVENALLSELSHKHITMNPSLSIAANGHVTLEFGDYDSVAYQQVCGKLENELGFSRQGDTVAGLDEGISPSFLRAELEISSGWDNWSGSYLLANSNAGDEILRLLYAELM
;
A
#
# COMPACT_ATOMS: atom_id res chain seq x y z
N MET A 1 -11.89 -46.01 -47.51
CA MET A 1 -11.26 -46.58 -46.30
C MET A 1 -10.72 -45.42 -45.49
N LEU A 2 -10.95 -45.44 -44.17
CA LEU A 2 -10.99 -44.31 -43.24
C LEU A 2 -9.75 -43.38 -43.19
N SER A 3 -10.06 -42.10 -42.96
CA SER A 3 -9.16 -41.01 -42.52
C SER A 3 -8.32 -41.36 -41.29
N ARG A 4 -7.12 -40.77 -41.21
CA ARG A 4 -6.47 -40.43 -39.93
C ARG A 4 -5.82 -39.04 -40.02
N MET A 5 -6.52 -38.05 -39.50
CA MET A 5 -5.90 -36.88 -38.88
C MET A 5 -5.44 -37.32 -37.48
N ALA A 6 -4.20 -37.04 -37.10
CA ALA A 6 -3.74 -37.15 -35.71
C ALA A 6 -3.18 -35.80 -35.28
N GLY A 7 -3.87 -35.19 -34.31
CA GLY A 7 -3.66 -33.84 -33.85
C GLY A 7 -2.34 -33.65 -33.12
N PHE A 8 -1.61 -32.61 -33.54
CA PHE A 8 -0.58 -31.97 -32.75
C PHE A 8 -1.14 -30.66 -32.23
N GLY A 9 -1.51 -30.61 -30.95
CA GLY A 9 -2.02 -29.36 -30.37
C GLY A 9 -2.68 -29.48 -29.01
N GLN A 10 -2.10 -30.23 -28.06
CA GLN A 10 -2.68 -30.28 -26.70
C GLN A 10 -1.68 -30.64 -25.60
N LYS A 11 -0.46 -30.08 -25.66
CA LYS A 11 0.52 -30.20 -24.56
C LYS A 11 1.16 -28.88 -24.12
N ARG A 12 0.82 -27.73 -24.73
CA ARG A 12 1.32 -26.42 -24.30
C ARG A 12 0.49 -25.74 -23.21
N THR A 13 -0.75 -26.17 -22.98
CA THR A 13 -1.72 -25.36 -22.25
C THR A 13 -1.72 -25.50 -20.73
N TYR A 14 -1.22 -26.58 -20.13
CA TYR A 14 -1.32 -26.74 -18.67
C TYR A 14 -0.14 -26.14 -17.91
N VAL A 15 1.10 -26.34 -18.39
CA VAL A 15 2.29 -25.83 -17.71
C VAL A 15 2.41 -24.32 -17.88
N GLU A 16 2.10 -23.77 -19.07
CA GLU A 16 2.07 -22.32 -19.29
C GLU A 16 0.96 -21.63 -18.49
N ASN A 17 -0.25 -22.21 -18.39
CA ASN A 17 -1.31 -21.64 -17.56
C ASN A 17 -1.01 -21.75 -16.06
N ALA A 18 -0.34 -22.82 -15.61
CA ALA A 18 0.14 -22.94 -14.24
C ALA A 18 1.22 -21.88 -13.95
N LEU A 19 2.21 -21.71 -14.84
CA LEU A 19 3.22 -20.66 -14.73
C LEU A 19 2.60 -19.26 -14.75
N LEU A 20 1.63 -19.00 -15.63
CA LEU A 20 0.91 -17.72 -15.70
C LEU A 20 0.06 -17.50 -14.46
N SER A 21 -0.52 -18.55 -13.85
CA SER A 21 -1.22 -18.44 -12.57
C SER A 21 -0.23 -18.18 -11.43
N GLU A 22 0.92 -18.84 -11.38
CA GLU A 22 1.96 -18.61 -10.37
C GLU A 22 2.62 -17.23 -10.51
N LEU A 23 2.75 -16.74 -11.75
CA LEU A 23 3.20 -15.37 -12.04
C LEU A 23 2.10 -14.32 -11.80
N SER A 24 0.83 -14.68 -11.95
CA SER A 24 -0.34 -13.83 -11.67
C SER A 24 -0.62 -13.70 -10.16
N HIS A 25 -0.14 -14.63 -9.33
CA HIS A 25 -0.30 -14.61 -7.87
C HIS A 25 0.97 -14.24 -7.13
N LYS A 26 2.05 -13.89 -7.85
CA LYS A 26 3.17 -13.22 -7.22
C LYS A 26 2.70 -11.79 -6.92
N HIS A 27 2.05 -11.62 -5.77
CA HIS A 27 1.78 -10.30 -5.20
C HIS A 27 3.10 -9.55 -5.30
N ILE A 28 3.18 -8.59 -6.22
CA ILE A 28 4.33 -7.71 -6.27
C ILE A 28 4.16 -6.86 -5.02
N THR A 29 4.79 -7.28 -3.93
CA THR A 29 4.84 -6.48 -2.71
C THR A 29 5.43 -5.16 -3.11
N MET A 30 4.57 -4.15 -3.16
CA MET A 30 4.97 -2.79 -3.44
C MET A 30 5.73 -2.30 -2.20
N ASN A 31 6.99 -1.95 -2.40
CA ASN A 31 7.79 -1.38 -1.32
C ASN A 31 7.21 0.00 -0.95
N PRO A 32 7.30 0.40 0.33
CA PRO A 32 6.94 1.75 0.71
C PRO A 32 7.68 2.79 -0.13
N SER A 33 7.03 3.91 -0.42
CA SER A 33 7.61 5.01 -1.19
C SER A 33 7.18 6.37 -0.68
N LEU A 34 8.08 7.35 -0.82
CA LEU A 34 7.80 8.75 -0.54
C LEU A 34 7.53 9.52 -1.82
N SER A 35 6.49 10.36 -1.79
CA SER A 35 6.23 11.34 -2.84
C SER A 35 5.77 12.68 -2.21
N ILE A 36 5.62 13.73 -3.02
CA ILE A 36 5.07 15.02 -2.58
C ILE A 36 3.64 15.12 -3.07
N ALA A 37 2.71 15.25 -2.13
CA ALA A 37 1.29 15.38 -2.42
C ALA A 37 0.91 16.80 -2.86
N ALA A 38 -0.34 16.98 -3.30
CA ALA A 38 -0.85 18.27 -3.78
C ALA A 38 -0.85 19.37 -2.71
N ASN A 39 -0.83 19.02 -1.42
CA ASN A 39 -0.69 19.97 -0.32
C ASN A 39 0.76 20.47 -0.11
N GLY A 40 1.70 20.01 -0.94
CA GLY A 40 3.12 20.38 -0.85
C GLY A 40 3.93 19.61 0.18
N HIS A 41 3.31 18.63 0.85
CA HIS A 41 3.91 17.83 1.93
C HIS A 41 4.12 16.38 1.52
N VAL A 42 4.87 15.67 2.34
CA VAL A 42 5.24 14.26 2.11
C VAL A 42 4.02 13.37 2.27
N THR A 43 3.85 12.45 1.31
CA THR A 43 3.04 11.25 1.49
C THR A 43 3.94 10.02 1.51
N LEU A 44 3.62 9.08 2.39
CA LEU A 44 4.22 7.76 2.49
C LEU A 44 3.16 6.72 2.09
N GLU A 45 3.38 6.11 0.93
CA GLU A 45 2.51 5.08 0.35
C GLU A 45 3.09 3.71 0.66
N PHE A 46 2.24 2.72 0.94
CA PHE A 46 2.66 1.40 1.40
C PHE A 46 2.34 0.27 0.41
N GLY A 47 1.64 0.59 -0.69
CA GLY A 47 1.36 -0.31 -1.79
C GLY A 47 0.25 -1.32 -1.52
N ASP A 48 0.48 -2.21 -0.56
CA ASP A 48 -0.47 -3.28 -0.21
C ASP A 48 -1.42 -2.83 0.92
N TYR A 49 -2.68 -3.27 0.87
CA TYR A 49 -3.66 -3.03 1.93
C TYR A 49 -3.26 -3.67 3.27
N ASP A 50 -2.69 -4.88 3.23
CA ASP A 50 -2.21 -5.61 4.41
C ASP A 50 -0.71 -5.37 4.68
N SER A 51 -0.20 -4.19 4.31
CA SER A 51 1.22 -3.87 4.44
C SER A 51 1.70 -3.98 5.89
N VAL A 52 2.62 -4.91 6.13
CA VAL A 52 3.31 -5.04 7.43
C VAL A 52 4.05 -3.76 7.79
N ALA A 53 4.63 -3.08 6.80
CA ALA A 53 5.29 -1.79 7.00
C ALA A 53 4.29 -0.72 7.47
N TYR A 54 3.08 -0.68 6.90
CA TYR A 54 2.03 0.23 7.37
C TYR A 54 1.66 -0.04 8.83
N GLN A 55 1.47 -1.31 9.20
CA GLN A 55 1.17 -1.68 10.58
C GLN A 55 2.31 -1.32 11.56
N GLN A 56 3.56 -1.54 11.15
CA GLN A 56 4.75 -1.14 11.93
C GLN A 56 4.79 0.38 12.14
N VAL A 57 4.55 1.16 11.10
CA VAL A 57 4.54 2.63 11.19
C VAL A 57 3.39 3.14 12.06
N CYS A 58 2.19 2.58 11.91
CA CYS A 58 1.06 2.91 12.79
C CYS A 58 1.39 2.61 14.25
N GLY A 59 1.98 1.44 14.51
CA GLY A 59 2.42 1.03 15.84
C GLY A 59 3.45 2.00 16.44
N LYS A 60 4.41 2.48 15.65
CA LYS A 60 5.39 3.50 16.08
C LYS A 60 4.75 4.84 16.39
N LEU A 61 3.86 5.31 15.51
CA LEU A 61 3.13 6.57 15.72
C LEU A 61 2.38 6.55 17.05
N GLU A 62 1.64 5.47 17.33
CA GLU A 62 0.82 5.35 18.54
C GLU A 62 1.65 5.05 19.79
N ASN A 63 2.52 4.05 19.74
CA ASN A 63 3.16 3.49 20.95
C ASN A 63 4.50 4.14 21.30
N GLU A 64 5.22 4.70 20.33
CA GLU A 64 6.56 5.28 20.54
C GLU A 64 6.53 6.81 20.44
N LEU A 65 5.77 7.35 19.48
CA LEU A 65 5.73 8.79 19.20
C LEU A 65 4.57 9.50 19.88
N GLY A 66 3.62 8.79 20.50
CA GLY A 66 2.56 9.37 21.32
C GLY A 66 1.45 10.07 20.52
N PHE A 67 1.22 9.65 19.28
CA PHE A 67 0.04 10.06 18.53
C PHE A 67 -1.19 9.26 18.97
N SER A 68 -2.37 9.86 18.84
CA SER A 68 -3.65 9.16 18.95
C SER A 68 -4.43 9.23 17.65
N ARG A 69 -5.26 8.22 17.38
CA ARG A 69 -6.17 8.19 16.23
C ARG A 69 -7.39 9.07 16.52
N GLN A 70 -7.72 10.01 15.64
CA GLN A 70 -8.94 10.82 15.73
C GLN A 70 -9.61 11.02 14.37
N GLY A 71 -10.92 11.21 14.40
CA GLY A 71 -11.75 11.34 13.20
C GLY A 71 -12.51 10.06 12.87
N ASP A 72 -13.40 10.15 11.88
CA ASP A 72 -14.24 9.05 11.44
C ASP A 72 -13.63 8.36 10.21
N THR A 73 -13.87 7.05 10.09
CA THR A 73 -13.59 6.32 8.86
C THR A 73 -14.67 6.64 7.83
N VAL A 74 -14.26 7.12 6.65
CA VAL A 74 -15.15 7.35 5.50
C VAL A 74 -14.68 6.49 4.34
N ALA A 75 -15.51 5.58 3.86
CA ALA A 75 -15.18 4.71 2.74
C ALA A 75 -15.91 5.17 1.46
N GLY A 76 -15.15 5.50 0.42
CA GLY A 76 -15.62 5.69 -0.95
C GLY A 76 -15.40 4.43 -1.79
N LEU A 77 -15.72 4.53 -3.08
CA LEU A 77 -15.54 3.43 -4.04
C LEU A 77 -14.07 3.26 -4.45
N ASP A 78 -13.37 4.38 -4.64
CA ASP A 78 -11.99 4.42 -5.12
C ASP A 78 -10.95 4.69 -4.03
N GLU A 79 -11.37 5.39 -2.98
CA GLU A 79 -10.51 5.80 -1.86
C GLU A 79 -11.33 5.88 -0.57
N GLY A 80 -10.63 5.86 0.56
CA GLY A 80 -11.23 6.07 1.87
C GLY A 80 -10.31 6.79 2.83
N ILE A 81 -10.92 7.54 3.74
CA ILE A 81 -10.25 8.25 4.82
C ILE A 81 -10.29 7.37 6.06
N SER A 82 -9.13 7.20 6.69
CA SER A 82 -8.98 6.57 8.01
C SER A 82 -8.74 7.65 9.07
N PRO A 83 -8.99 7.37 10.36
CA PRO A 83 -8.72 8.34 11.42
C PRO A 83 -7.27 8.85 11.38
N SER A 84 -7.07 10.17 11.39
CA SER A 84 -5.75 10.80 11.39
C SER A 84 -4.99 10.49 12.68
N PHE A 85 -3.67 10.57 12.64
CA PHE A 85 -2.81 10.57 13.81
C PHE A 85 -2.59 12.00 14.30
N LEU A 86 -3.01 12.29 15.53
CA LEU A 86 -2.87 13.62 16.15
C LEU A 86 -1.96 13.58 17.38
N ARG A 87 -1.11 14.60 17.51
CA ARG A 87 -0.28 14.86 18.70
C ARG A 87 -0.03 16.36 18.84
N ALA A 88 -0.62 16.97 19.87
CA ALA A 88 -0.66 18.43 20.02
C ALA A 88 -1.18 19.11 18.74
N GLU A 89 -0.39 19.99 18.11
CA GLU A 89 -0.74 20.68 16.86
C GLU A 89 -0.31 19.91 15.59
N LEU A 90 0.27 18.71 15.74
CA LEU A 90 0.68 17.88 14.61
C LEU A 90 -0.46 16.94 14.18
N GLU A 91 -0.69 16.90 12.88
CA GLU A 91 -1.58 15.93 12.22
C GLU A 91 -0.85 15.21 11.10
N ILE A 92 -0.98 13.89 11.07
CA ILE A 92 -0.67 13.04 9.93
C ILE A 92 -1.99 12.38 9.51
N SER A 93 -2.50 12.77 8.34
CA SER A 93 -3.72 12.19 7.79
C SER A 93 -3.44 10.77 7.29
N SER A 94 -4.47 9.92 7.32
CA SER A 94 -4.36 8.51 6.97
C SER A 94 -5.52 8.13 6.05
N GLY A 95 -5.24 7.28 5.07
CA GLY A 95 -6.26 6.81 4.14
C GLY A 95 -5.80 5.63 3.33
N TRP A 96 -6.61 5.28 2.35
CA TRP A 96 -6.29 4.26 1.35
C TRP A 96 -6.87 4.62 0.00
N ASP A 97 -6.27 4.10 -1.06
CA ASP A 97 -6.84 4.10 -2.40
C ASP A 97 -6.57 2.77 -3.13
N ASN A 98 -7.35 2.50 -4.17
CA ASN A 98 -7.30 1.25 -4.93
C ASN A 98 -5.99 1.00 -5.69
N TRP A 99 -5.10 1.98 -5.79
CA TRP A 99 -3.84 1.90 -6.54
C TRP A 99 -2.61 1.81 -5.65
N SER A 100 -2.57 2.59 -4.56
CA SER A 100 -1.41 2.70 -3.65
C SER A 100 -1.59 1.98 -2.32
N GLY A 101 -2.77 1.41 -2.07
CA GLY A 101 -3.10 0.77 -0.80
C GLY A 101 -3.22 1.80 0.30
N SER A 102 -2.69 1.51 1.49
CA SER A 102 -2.70 2.47 2.61
C SER A 102 -1.66 3.56 2.40
N TYR A 103 -1.97 4.78 2.86
CA TYR A 103 -1.05 5.91 2.85
C TYR A 103 -1.12 6.75 4.13
N LEU A 104 -0.04 7.51 4.35
CA LEU A 104 0.06 8.55 5.38
C LEU A 104 0.48 9.87 4.73
N LEU A 105 -0.22 10.94 5.06
CA LEU A 105 -0.01 12.28 4.49
C LEU A 105 0.33 13.28 5.59
N ALA A 106 1.48 13.94 5.47
CA ALA A 106 1.84 15.04 6.35
C ALA A 106 1.07 16.32 5.99
N ASN A 107 0.77 17.13 7.01
CA ASN A 107 0.13 18.45 6.86
C ASN A 107 1.02 19.61 7.33
N SER A 108 2.31 19.35 7.57
CA SER A 108 3.28 20.34 8.02
C SER A 108 4.72 19.86 7.78
N ASN A 109 5.68 20.79 7.83
CA ASN A 109 7.10 20.47 7.73
C ASN A 109 7.57 19.47 8.81
N ALA A 110 7.05 19.60 10.03
CA ALA A 110 7.36 18.66 11.11
C ALA A 110 6.78 17.27 10.83
N GLY A 111 5.58 17.20 10.23
CA GLY A 111 5.03 15.94 9.73
C GLY A 111 5.90 15.32 8.64
N ASP A 112 6.43 16.14 7.73
CA ASP A 112 7.33 15.66 6.68
C ASP A 112 8.61 15.02 7.24
N GLU A 113 9.20 15.64 8.26
CA GLU A 113 10.38 15.09 8.95
C GLU A 113 10.06 13.74 9.60
N ILE A 114 8.92 13.62 10.27
CA ILE A 114 8.47 12.37 10.88
C ILE A 114 8.30 11.27 9.83
N LEU A 115 7.59 11.54 8.72
CA LEU A 115 7.38 10.53 7.68
C LEU A 115 8.69 10.10 6.99
N ARG A 116 9.63 11.04 6.76
CA ARG A 116 10.94 10.70 6.21
C ARG A 116 11.78 9.83 7.16
N LEU A 117 11.73 10.10 8.46
CA LEU A 117 12.42 9.28 9.46
C LEU A 117 11.82 7.88 9.52
N LEU A 118 10.50 7.77 9.60
CA LEU A 118 9.80 6.48 9.60
C LEU A 118 10.10 5.69 8.33
N TYR A 119 10.13 6.34 7.17
CA TYR A 119 10.53 5.69 5.91
C TYR A 119 11.98 5.19 5.93
N ALA A 120 12.91 5.99 6.46
CA ALA A 120 14.32 5.60 6.55
C ALA A 120 14.53 4.38 7.48
N GLU A 121 13.68 4.18 8.48
CA GLU A 121 13.71 3.00 9.36
C GLU A 121 13.17 1.71 8.70
N LEU A 122 12.42 1.84 7.60
CA LEU A 122 11.88 0.69 6.85
C LEU A 122 12.87 0.11 5.82
N MET A 123 13.96 0.82 5.53
CA MET A 123 14.97 0.48 4.51
C MET A 123 16.21 -0.19 5.11
#